data_AF-A0A848TJ91-F1
#
_entry.id   AF-A0A848TJ91-F1
#
_cell.length_a   1.000
_cell.length_b   1.000
_cell.length_c   1.000
_cell.angle_alpha   90.00
_cell.angle_beta   90.00
_cell.angle_gamma   90.00
#
_symmetry.space_group_name_H-M   'P 1'
#
loop_
_entity.id
_entity.type
_entity.pdbx_description
1 polymer ?
#
loop_
_entity_poly.entity_id
_entity_poly.type
_entity_poly.pdbx_seq_one_letter_code
_entity_poly.pdbx_strand_id
1 'polypeptide(L)'
;MALPVRDQLKYWGFAAVVFFVVLWLLGDVILPFVLGAAIAYFLDPVADRLERLGTSRAVAVGIITFFAILIFVVLALLIIPLLVKQTADLIEAVPEIAANLQTFLTERFPDLGDANSTIRVSLATIGETVQSKGGEVLNTVLASFSGVVNAIVLFVLVPIVAFYLLYDWDDMVARIDALLPRDHAPTIRKLAGEIDRTMAG
;
A
#
# COMPACT_ATOMS: atom_id res chain seq x y z
N MET A 1 -16.79 2.35 38.80
CA MET A 1 -17.49 1.05 38.67
C MET A 1 -17.51 0.72 37.20
N ALA A 2 -16.80 -0.33 36.77
CA ALA A 2 -16.74 -0.72 35.37
C ALA A 2 -18.15 -1.09 34.88
N LEU A 3 -18.54 -0.57 33.70
CA LEU A 3 -19.82 -0.92 33.07
C LEU A 3 -19.91 -2.44 32.84
N PRO A 4 -21.12 -3.02 32.84
CA PRO A 4 -21.31 -4.43 32.50
C PRO A 4 -20.69 -4.76 31.13
N VAL A 5 -20.04 -5.92 31.00
CA VAL A 5 -19.37 -6.37 29.76
C VAL A 5 -20.29 -6.27 28.54
N ARG A 6 -21.59 -6.53 28.73
CA ARG A 6 -22.62 -6.41 27.69
C ARG A 6 -22.80 -5.00 27.15
N ASP A 7 -22.68 -3.99 28.01
CA ASP A 7 -22.82 -2.59 27.61
C ASP A 7 -21.53 -2.08 26.99
N GLN A 8 -20.36 -2.50 27.51
CA GLN A 8 -19.08 -2.25 26.86
C GLN A 8 -19.06 -2.81 25.44
N LEU A 9 -19.48 -4.07 25.22
CA LEU A 9 -19.53 -4.68 23.89
C LEU A 9 -20.44 -3.92 22.92
N LYS A 10 -21.57 -3.38 23.39
CA LYS A 10 -22.45 -2.57 22.54
C LYS A 10 -21.80 -1.26 22.12
N TYR A 11 -21.20 -0.52 23.06
CA TYR A 11 -20.57 0.75 22.75
C TYR A 11 -19.33 0.57 21.87
N TRP A 12 -18.46 -0.40 22.19
CA TRP A 12 -17.29 -0.70 21.38
C TRP A 12 -17.65 -1.30 20.01
N GLY A 13 -18.68 -2.15 19.95
CA GLY A 13 -19.18 -2.69 18.69
C GLY A 13 -19.75 -1.61 17.78
N PHE A 14 -20.57 -0.71 18.32
CA PHE A 14 -21.10 0.43 17.58
C PHE A 14 -19.98 1.38 17.12
N ALA A 15 -19.04 1.71 18.01
CA ALA A 15 -17.88 2.54 17.67
C ALA A 15 -17.03 1.91 16.55
N ALA A 16 -16.79 0.59 16.62
CA ALA A 16 -16.05 -0.13 15.58
C ALA A 16 -16.77 -0.09 14.22
N VAL A 17 -18.08 -0.32 14.19
CA VAL A 17 -18.86 -0.23 12.93
C VAL A 17 -18.79 1.17 12.34
N VAL A 18 -19.00 2.21 13.15
CA VAL A 18 -18.88 3.60 12.69
C VAL A 18 -17.48 3.88 12.16
N PHE A 19 -16.43 3.44 12.87
CA PHE A 19 -15.05 3.59 12.44
C PHE A 19 -14.78 2.95 11.07
N PHE A 20 -15.18 1.69 10.87
CA PHE A 20 -14.98 1.00 9.58
C PHE A 20 -15.80 1.62 8.44
N VAL A 21 -17.01 2.11 8.70
CA VAL A 21 -17.81 2.83 7.70
C VAL A 21 -17.14 4.14 7.30
N VAL A 22 -16.61 4.90 8.27
CA VAL A 22 -15.87 6.14 7.98
C VAL A 22 -14.60 5.84 7.18
N LEU A 23 -13.84 4.80 7.54
CA LEU A 23 -12.66 4.37 6.78
C LEU A 23 -13.02 3.97 5.34
N TRP A 24 -14.15 3.29 5.15
CA TRP A 24 -14.61 2.91 3.82
C TRP A 24 -15.00 4.13 2.97
N LEU A 25 -15.68 5.12 3.57
CA LEU A 25 -16.05 6.36 2.88
C LEU A 25 -14.85 7.24 2.53
N LEU A 26 -13.78 7.20 3.34
CA LEU A 26 -12.57 8.00 3.15
C LEU A 26 -11.43 7.25 2.44
N GLY A 27 -11.62 6.00 2.01
CA GLY A 27 -10.54 5.11 1.57
C GLY A 27 -9.54 5.75 0.60
N ASP A 28 -10.05 6.40 -0.45
CA ASP A 28 -9.22 7.05 -1.48
C ASP A 28 -8.42 8.25 -0.95
N VAL A 29 -8.98 8.98 0.02
CA VAL A 29 -8.37 10.19 0.60
C VAL A 29 -7.40 9.83 1.74
N ILE A 30 -7.65 8.71 2.43
CA ILE A 30 -6.83 8.22 3.55
C ILE A 30 -5.54 7.56 3.08
N LEU A 31 -5.51 7.02 1.85
CA LEU A 31 -4.36 6.30 1.30
C LEU A 31 -3.00 7.03 1.48
N PRO A 32 -2.85 8.32 1.13
CA PRO A 32 -1.60 9.04 1.36
C PRO A 32 -1.21 9.14 2.84
N PHE A 33 -2.19 9.22 3.74
CA PHE A 33 -1.95 9.26 5.19
C PHE A 33 -1.50 7.92 5.74
N VAL A 34 -2.09 6.82 5.29
CA VAL A 34 -1.68 5.47 5.71
C VAL A 34 -0.27 5.16 5.23
N LEU A 35 0.02 5.45 3.96
CA LEU A 35 1.38 5.27 3.42
C LEU A 35 2.40 6.17 4.12
N GLY A 36 2.06 7.45 4.32
CA GLY A 36 2.91 8.39 5.03
C GLY A 36 3.18 7.96 6.47
N ALA A 37 2.15 7.46 7.18
CA ALA A 37 2.28 6.93 8.54
C ALA A 37 3.14 5.67 8.58
N ALA A 38 3.00 4.76 7.62
CA ALA A 38 3.84 3.58 7.53
C ALA A 38 5.31 3.98 7.32
N ILE A 39 5.58 4.91 6.41
CA ILE A 39 6.95 5.42 6.18
C ILE A 39 7.50 6.11 7.43
N ALA A 40 6.71 6.98 8.07
CA ALA A 40 7.11 7.66 9.31
C ALA A 40 7.46 6.64 10.40
N TYR A 41 6.62 5.61 10.61
CA TYR A 41 6.88 4.55 11.58
C TYR A 41 8.22 3.83 11.34
N PHE A 42 8.56 3.54 10.09
CA PHE A 42 9.85 2.91 9.76
C PHE A 42 11.05 3.85 9.92
N LEU A 43 10.86 5.16 9.73
CA LEU A 43 11.93 6.15 9.82
C LEU A 43 12.13 6.69 11.24
N ASP A 44 11.14 6.55 12.12
CA ASP A 44 11.16 7.03 13.50
C ASP A 44 12.34 6.45 14.32
N PRO A 45 12.65 5.14 14.29
CA PRO A 45 13.84 4.60 14.97
C PRO A 45 15.16 5.16 14.42
N VAL A 46 15.19 5.56 13.15
CA VAL A 46 16.36 6.19 12.52
C VAL A 46 16.50 7.63 13.02
N ALA A 47 15.40 8.35 13.20
CA ALA A 47 15.36 9.68 13.80
C ALA A 47 15.85 9.66 15.24
N ASP A 48 15.33 8.76 16.06
CA ASP A 48 15.77 8.55 17.44
C ASP A 48 17.28 8.29 17.56
N ARG A 49 17.84 7.49 16.64
CA ARG A 49 19.29 7.19 16.63
C ARG A 49 20.11 8.44 16.30
N LEU A 50 19.63 9.29 15.40
CA LEU A 50 20.30 10.55 15.03
C LEU A 50 20.19 11.62 16.12
N GLU A 51 19.07 11.68 16.84
CA GLU A 51 18.91 12.56 18.00
C GLU A 51 19.87 12.19 19.13
N ARG A 52 20.05 10.90 19.40
CA ARG A 52 21.01 10.40 20.39
C ARG A 52 22.46 10.75 20.06
N LEU A 53 22.78 11.08 18.81
CA LEU A 53 24.10 11.56 18.38
C LEU A 53 24.30 13.08 18.62
N GLY A 54 23.32 13.76 19.23
CA GLY A 54 23.42 15.17 19.64
C GLY A 54 22.85 16.17 18.64
N THR A 55 22.09 15.72 17.63
CA THR A 55 21.36 16.61 16.72
C THR A 55 19.99 16.98 17.28
N SER A 56 19.48 18.18 16.98
CA SER A 56 18.11 18.53 17.35
C SER A 56 17.10 17.76 16.49
N ARG A 57 15.96 17.38 17.08
CA ARG A 57 14.85 16.65 16.42
C ARG A 57 14.50 17.22 15.04
N ALA A 58 14.40 18.54 14.93
CA ALA A 58 14.10 19.22 13.66
C ALA A 58 15.17 18.98 12.58
N VAL A 59 16.46 18.95 12.96
CA VAL A 59 17.57 18.72 12.03
C VAL A 59 17.66 17.23 11.67
N ALA A 60 17.50 16.34 12.64
CA ALA A 60 17.48 14.89 12.41
C ALA A 60 16.36 14.50 11.44
N VAL A 61 15.12 14.91 11.74
CA VAL A 61 13.95 14.66 10.90
C VAL A 61 14.10 15.31 9.52
N GLY A 62 14.59 16.55 9.45
CA GLY A 62 14.82 17.24 8.18
C GLY A 62 15.79 16.50 7.26
N ILE A 63 16.92 16.03 7.80
CA ILE A 63 17.94 15.28 7.05
C ILE A 63 17.36 13.93 6.59
N ILE A 64 16.77 13.16 7.51
CA ILE A 64 16.22 11.83 7.20
C ILE A 64 15.15 11.94 6.14
N THR A 65 14.23 12.89 6.30
CA THR A 65 13.14 13.08 5.36
C THR A 65 13.66 13.54 4.02
N PHE A 66 14.65 14.43 3.96
CA PHE A 66 15.26 14.83 2.69
C PHE A 66 15.82 13.61 1.93
N PHE A 67 16.60 12.76 2.60
CA PHE A 67 17.14 11.55 1.97
C PHE A 67 16.05 10.51 1.65
N ALA A 68 15.06 10.33 2.51
CA ALA A 68 13.94 9.42 2.27
C ALA A 68 13.11 9.86 1.07
N ILE A 69 12.80 11.16 0.95
CA ILE A 69 12.12 11.74 -0.21
C ILE A 69 12.97 11.56 -1.46
N LEU A 70 14.27 11.86 -1.39
CA LEU A 70 15.17 11.70 -2.53
C LEU A 70 15.19 10.24 -3.03
N ILE A 71 15.34 9.29 -2.12
CA ILE A 71 15.30 7.85 -2.42
C ILE A 71 13.94 7.48 -2.99
N PHE A 72 12.85 7.90 -2.37
CA PHE A 72 11.49 7.63 -2.84
C PHE A 72 11.25 8.14 -4.26
N VAL A 73 11.66 9.38 -4.55
CA VAL A 73 11.55 9.99 -5.88
C VAL A 73 12.37 9.21 -6.91
N VAL A 74 13.63 8.90 -6.58
CA VAL A 74 14.51 8.11 -7.48
C VAL A 74 13.94 6.73 -7.73
N LEU A 75 13.49 6.03 -6.68
CA LEU A 75 12.88 4.70 -6.82
C LEU A 75 11.60 4.76 -7.64
N ALA A 76 10.71 5.73 -7.41
CA ALA A 76 9.51 5.87 -8.21
C ALA A 76 9.83 6.14 -9.69
N LEU A 77 10.77 7.05 -9.97
CA LEU A 77 11.22 7.36 -11.33
C LEU A 77 11.90 6.19 -12.04
N LEU A 78 12.43 5.19 -11.31
CA LEU A 78 13.03 3.99 -11.89
C LEU A 78 12.04 2.81 -11.97
N ILE A 79 11.30 2.55 -10.88
CA ILE A 79 10.42 1.40 -10.73
C ILE A 79 9.14 1.57 -11.54
N ILE A 80 8.51 2.76 -11.52
CA ILE A 80 7.25 2.97 -12.25
C ILE A 80 7.43 2.74 -13.76
N PRO A 81 8.40 3.34 -14.48
CA PRO A 81 8.56 3.07 -15.89
C PRO A 81 8.99 1.63 -16.17
N LEU A 82 9.77 1.02 -15.27
CA LEU A 82 10.11 -0.40 -15.38
C LEU A 82 8.87 -1.29 -15.28
N LEU A 83 7.96 -1.03 -14.33
CA LEU A 83 6.71 -1.77 -14.18
C LEU A 83 5.78 -1.57 -15.37
N VAL A 84 5.67 -0.34 -15.89
CA VAL A 84 4.89 -0.05 -17.11
C VAL A 84 5.45 -0.84 -18.28
N LYS A 85 6.76 -0.80 -18.49
CA LYS A 85 7.42 -1.57 -19.55
C LYS A 85 7.21 -3.08 -19.37
N GLN A 86 7.44 -3.62 -18.17
CA GLN A 86 7.25 -5.04 -17.89
C GLN A 86 5.79 -5.48 -18.11
N THR A 87 4.84 -4.62 -17.77
CA THR A 87 3.40 -4.90 -18.00
C THR A 87 3.09 -4.88 -19.49
N ALA A 88 3.64 -3.93 -20.25
CA ALA A 88 3.50 -3.87 -21.71
C ALA A 88 4.13 -5.11 -22.37
N ASP A 89 5.37 -5.45 -22.01
CA ASP A 89 6.09 -6.63 -22.50
C ASP A 89 5.29 -7.92 -22.19
N LEU A 90 4.68 -8.00 -21.00
CA LEU A 90 3.82 -9.13 -20.62
C LEU A 90 2.56 -9.21 -21.49
N ILE A 91 1.87 -8.08 -21.70
CA ILE A 91 0.68 -8.02 -22.57
C ILE A 91 1.04 -8.44 -24.00
N GLU A 92 2.20 -8.02 -24.51
CA GLU A 92 2.71 -8.41 -25.83
C GLU A 92 3.09 -9.89 -25.90
N ALA A 93 3.60 -10.48 -24.81
CA ALA A 93 3.98 -11.89 -24.75
C ALA A 93 2.79 -12.85 -24.55
N VAL A 94 1.64 -12.38 -24.06
CA VAL A 94 0.48 -13.23 -23.77
C VAL A 94 -0.01 -14.06 -24.97
N PRO A 95 -0.14 -13.53 -26.21
CA PRO A 95 -0.54 -14.33 -27.37
C PRO A 95 0.44 -15.48 -27.65
N GLU A 96 1.75 -15.24 -27.51
CA GLU A 96 2.79 -16.26 -27.70
C GLU A 96 2.72 -17.32 -26.60
N ILE A 97 2.54 -16.91 -25.33
CA ILE A 97 2.34 -17.83 -24.20
C ILE A 97 1.10 -18.70 -24.41
N ALA A 98 -0.01 -18.12 -24.89
CA ALA A 98 -1.24 -18.84 -25.19
C ALA A 98 -1.05 -19.85 -26.33
N ALA A 99 -0.32 -19.48 -27.39
CA ALA A 99 0.02 -20.36 -28.49
C ALA A 99 0.92 -21.53 -28.04
N ASN A 100 1.95 -21.26 -27.24
CA ASN A 100 2.84 -22.29 -26.70
C ASN A 100 2.10 -23.25 -25.76
N LEU A 101 1.22 -22.73 -24.91
CA LEU A 101 0.37 -23.54 -24.04
C LEU A 101 -0.59 -24.41 -24.85
N GLN A 102 -1.16 -23.88 -25.93
CA GLN A 102 -1.98 -24.65 -26.84
C GLN A 102 -1.18 -25.80 -27.46
N THR A 103 0.00 -25.54 -28.02
CA THR A 103 0.87 -26.57 -28.61
C THR A 103 1.21 -27.65 -27.60
N PHE A 104 1.60 -27.29 -26.37
CA PHE A 104 1.90 -28.23 -25.30
C PHE A 104 0.70 -29.13 -24.94
N LEU A 105 -0.51 -28.55 -24.86
CA LEU A 105 -1.73 -29.32 -24.58
C LEU A 105 -2.07 -30.28 -25.72
N THR A 106 -1.88 -29.87 -26.98
CA THR A 106 -2.13 -30.71 -28.16
C THR A 106 -1.14 -31.87 -28.26
N GLU A 107 0.12 -31.66 -27.88
CA GLU A 107 1.18 -32.69 -27.89
C GLU A 107 1.04 -33.71 -26.75
N ARG A 108 0.63 -33.26 -25.55
CA ARG A 108 0.54 -34.12 -24.35
C ARG A 108 -0.82 -34.78 -24.16
N PHE A 109 -1.89 -34.17 -24.68
CA PHE A 109 -3.25 -34.67 -24.55
C PHE A 109 -3.95 -34.62 -25.92
N PRO A 110 -3.68 -35.60 -26.81
CA PRO A 110 -4.23 -35.65 -28.16
C PRO A 110 -5.77 -35.64 -28.19
N ASP A 111 -6.41 -36.20 -27.16
CA ASP A 111 -7.87 -36.24 -27.00
C ASP A 111 -8.51 -34.85 -26.79
N LEU A 112 -7.72 -33.85 -26.39
CA LEU A 112 -8.15 -32.44 -26.23
C LEU A 112 -7.85 -31.59 -27.48
N GLY A 113 -7.16 -32.16 -28.47
CA GLY A 113 -6.66 -31.49 -29.68
C GLY A 113 -7.66 -31.40 -30.83
N ASP A 114 -8.92 -31.79 -30.62
CA ASP A 114 -9.95 -31.71 -31.65
C ASP A 114 -10.16 -30.25 -32.09
N ALA A 115 -10.32 -30.02 -33.39
CA ALA A 115 -10.25 -28.67 -33.99
C ALA A 115 -11.32 -27.69 -33.47
N ASN A 116 -12.38 -28.23 -32.83
CA ASN A 116 -13.50 -27.55 -32.19
C ASN A 116 -13.42 -27.53 -30.65
N SER A 117 -12.31 -27.93 -30.04
CA SER A 117 -12.22 -27.97 -28.58
C SER A 117 -12.37 -26.56 -28.01
N THR A 118 -13.29 -26.42 -27.05
CA THR A 118 -13.59 -25.16 -26.34
C THR A 118 -12.32 -24.52 -25.78
N ILE A 119 -11.30 -25.34 -25.47
CA ILE A 119 -9.99 -24.91 -24.96
C ILE A 119 -9.23 -24.06 -25.99
N ARG A 120 -9.17 -24.49 -27.26
CA ARG A 120 -8.45 -23.77 -28.31
C ARG A 120 -9.09 -22.40 -28.60
N VAL A 121 -10.41 -22.37 -28.72
CA VAL A 121 -11.16 -21.12 -28.92
C VAL A 121 -10.99 -20.20 -27.70
N SER A 122 -11.08 -20.75 -26.48
CA SER A 122 -10.93 -19.96 -25.25
C SER A 122 -9.53 -19.36 -25.11
N LEU A 123 -8.47 -20.12 -25.39
CA LEU A 123 -7.09 -19.63 -25.33
C LEU A 123 -6.82 -18.54 -26.37
N ALA A 124 -7.34 -18.69 -27.60
CA ALA A 124 -7.23 -17.66 -28.63
C ALA A 124 -8.00 -16.39 -28.25
N THR A 125 -9.23 -16.54 -27.75
CA THR A 125 -10.04 -15.39 -27.28
C THR A 125 -9.41 -14.71 -26.06
N ILE A 126 -8.81 -15.45 -25.12
CA ILE A 126 -8.09 -14.89 -23.98
C ILE A 126 -6.87 -14.10 -24.47
N GLY A 127 -6.06 -14.66 -25.37
CA GLY A 127 -4.89 -13.98 -25.94
C GLY A 127 -5.26 -12.66 -26.61
N GLU A 128 -6.28 -12.70 -27.48
CA GLU A 128 -6.78 -11.52 -28.21
C GLU A 128 -7.43 -10.50 -27.27
N THR A 129 -8.19 -10.95 -26.27
CA THR A 129 -8.84 -10.07 -25.28
C THR A 129 -7.80 -9.39 -24.38
N VAL A 130 -6.78 -10.12 -23.92
CA VAL A 130 -5.71 -9.55 -23.09
C VAL A 130 -4.85 -8.59 -23.90
N GLN A 131 -4.55 -8.90 -25.17
CA GLN A 131 -3.78 -8.00 -26.03
C GLN A 131 -4.55 -6.70 -26.32
N SER A 132 -5.81 -6.82 -26.74
CA SER A 132 -6.66 -5.66 -27.08
C SER A 132 -7.03 -4.83 -25.85
N LYS A 133 -7.59 -5.46 -24.81
CA LYS A 133 -8.04 -4.76 -23.60
C LYS A 133 -6.89 -4.39 -22.67
N GLY A 134 -5.83 -5.20 -22.59
CA GLY A 134 -4.66 -4.88 -21.76
C GLY A 134 -3.94 -3.64 -22.25
N GLY A 135 -3.70 -3.55 -23.56
CA GLY A 135 -3.13 -2.35 -24.18
C GLY A 135 -4.03 -1.13 -24.05
N GLU A 136 -5.34 -1.29 -24.25
CA GLU A 136 -6.31 -0.20 -24.09
C GLU A 136 -6.42 0.28 -22.64
N VAL A 137 -6.47 -0.61 -21.65
CA VAL A 137 -6.52 -0.25 -20.22
C VAL A 137 -5.24 0.45 -19.81
N LEU A 138 -4.06 -0.07 -20.19
CA LEU A 138 -2.79 0.56 -19.87
C LEU A 138 -2.69 1.97 -20.47
N ASN A 139 -3.03 2.11 -21.76
CA ASN A 139 -3.07 3.41 -22.42
C ASN A 139 -4.12 4.34 -21.81
N THR A 140 -5.30 3.83 -21.47
CA THR A 140 -6.36 4.63 -20.85
C THR A 140 -5.92 5.12 -19.49
N VAL A 141 -5.30 4.29 -18.66
CA VAL A 141 -4.81 4.69 -17.34
C VAL A 141 -3.70 5.74 -17.45
N LEU A 142 -2.76 5.56 -18.38
CA LEU A 142 -1.64 6.48 -18.60
C LEU A 142 -2.06 7.80 -19.27
N ALA A 143 -3.04 7.77 -20.18
CA ALA A 143 -3.54 8.95 -20.89
C ALA A 143 -4.68 9.65 -20.14
N SER A 144 -5.30 8.98 -19.15
CA SER A 144 -6.36 9.59 -18.34
C SER A 144 -5.77 10.69 -17.48
N PHE A 145 -6.23 11.92 -17.73
CA PHE A 145 -5.88 13.08 -16.92
C PHE A 145 -6.10 12.85 -15.42
N SER A 146 -7.21 12.19 -15.04
CA SER A 146 -7.51 11.85 -13.65
C SER A 146 -6.51 10.88 -13.03
N GLY A 147 -6.06 9.87 -13.77
CA GLY A 147 -5.10 8.86 -13.30
C GLY A 147 -3.72 9.48 -13.05
N VAL A 148 -3.25 10.29 -14.00
CA VAL A 148 -1.98 11.02 -13.87
C VAL A 148 -2.02 12.04 -12.74
N VAL A 149 -3.10 12.82 -12.63
CA VAL A 149 -3.27 13.79 -11.54
C VAL A 149 -3.31 13.08 -10.19
N ASN A 150 -4.06 11.99 -10.04
CA ASN A 150 -4.12 11.25 -8.79
C ASN A 150 -2.76 10.66 -8.40
N ALA A 151 -2.02 10.12 -9.37
CA ALA A 151 -0.67 9.62 -9.14
C ALA A 151 0.30 10.73 -8.68
N ILE A 152 0.25 11.91 -9.32
CA ILE A 152 1.06 13.06 -8.92
C ILE A 152 0.67 13.55 -7.52
N VAL A 153 -0.62 13.64 -7.23
CA VAL A 153 -1.13 14.03 -5.92
C VAL A 153 -0.64 13.07 -4.85
N LEU A 154 -0.78 11.75 -5.05
CA LEU A 154 -0.24 10.74 -4.13
C LEU A 154 1.28 10.88 -3.98
N PHE A 155 1.99 11.03 -5.09
CA PHE A 155 3.45 11.14 -5.12
C PHE A 155 3.98 12.35 -4.36
N VAL A 156 3.22 13.44 -4.31
CA VAL A 156 3.56 14.66 -3.56
C VAL A 156 3.05 14.59 -2.12
N LEU A 157 1.82 14.13 -1.90
CA LEU A 157 1.21 14.11 -0.57
C LEU A 157 1.86 13.09 0.35
N VAL A 158 2.18 11.87 -0.12
CA VAL A 158 2.79 10.83 0.71
C VAL A 158 4.07 11.33 1.40
N PRO A 159 5.08 11.88 0.70
CA PRO A 159 6.29 12.37 1.35
C PRO A 159 6.04 13.58 2.26
N ILE A 160 5.12 14.48 1.91
CA ILE A 160 4.76 15.61 2.78
C ILE A 160 4.14 15.09 4.08
N VAL A 161 3.17 14.18 3.98
CA VAL A 161 2.51 13.61 5.15
C VAL A 161 3.48 12.79 5.99
N ALA A 162 4.36 12.00 5.35
CA ALA A 162 5.42 11.28 6.06
C ALA A 162 6.34 12.23 6.85
N PHE A 163 6.74 13.36 6.27
CA PHE A 163 7.53 14.39 6.96
C PHE A 163 6.82 14.90 8.22
N TYR A 164 5.57 15.34 8.07
CA TYR A 164 4.81 15.89 9.19
C TYR A 164 4.57 14.84 10.27
N LEU A 165 4.20 13.61 9.88
CA LEU A 165 3.97 12.52 10.82
C LEU A 165 5.24 12.11 11.55
N LEU A 166 6.39 12.06 10.86
CA LEU A 166 7.68 11.77 11.49
C LEU A 166 8.09 12.91 12.44
N TYR A 167 7.91 14.17 12.02
CA TYR A 167 8.23 15.33 12.85
C TYR A 167 7.38 15.39 14.12
N ASP A 168 6.07 15.13 14.03
CA ASP A 168 5.15 15.21 15.18
C ASP A 168 4.92 13.84 15.85
N TRP A 169 5.68 12.80 15.47
CA TRP A 169 5.42 11.41 15.88
C TRP A 169 5.29 11.25 17.40
N ASP A 170 6.30 11.70 18.16
CA ASP A 170 6.33 11.58 19.62
C ASP A 170 5.17 12.32 20.30
N ASP A 171 4.88 13.54 19.85
CA ASP A 171 3.79 14.36 20.38
C ASP A 171 2.42 13.75 20.06
N MET A 172 2.26 13.16 18.87
CA MET A 172 1.06 12.45 18.48
C MET A 172 0.84 11.20 19.34
N VAL A 173 1.87 10.37 19.51
CA VAL A 173 1.81 9.17 20.34
C VAL A 173 1.50 9.53 21.80
N ALA A 174 2.15 10.56 22.35
CA ALA A 174 1.90 11.03 23.71
C ALA A 174 0.45 11.53 23.92
N ARG A 175 -0.12 12.22 22.92
CA ARG A 175 -1.54 12.66 22.97
C ARG A 175 -2.50 11.49 22.88
N ILE A 176 -2.23 10.51 22.01
CA ILE A 176 -3.03 9.28 21.92
C ILE A 176 -2.99 8.51 23.25
N ASP A 177 -1.79 8.40 23.84
CA ASP A 177 -1.60 7.75 25.13
C ASP A 177 -2.35 8.46 26.28
N ALA A 178 -2.44 9.79 26.23
CA ALA A 178 -3.20 10.59 27.21
C ALA A 178 -4.73 10.41 27.09
N LEU A 179 -5.24 9.97 25.94
CA LEU A 179 -6.66 9.69 25.71
C LEU A 179 -7.08 8.29 26.18
N LEU A 180 -6.13 7.42 26.55
CA LEU A 180 -6.43 6.06 26.96
C LEU A 180 -7.24 6.02 28.26
N PRO A 181 -8.27 5.15 28.34
CA PRO A 181 -8.98 4.90 29.60
C PRO A 181 -8.00 4.43 30.68
N ARG A 182 -7.96 5.14 31.82
CA ARG A 182 -6.99 4.93 32.91
C ARG A 182 -6.93 3.48 33.39
N ASP A 183 -8.06 2.78 33.39
CA ASP A 183 -8.17 1.39 33.87
C ASP A 183 -7.46 0.38 32.94
N HIS A 184 -7.34 0.70 31.64
CA HIS A 184 -6.79 -0.20 30.62
C HIS A 184 -5.44 0.29 30.05
N ALA A 185 -5.06 1.54 30.31
CA ALA A 185 -3.82 2.15 29.83
C ALA A 185 -2.56 1.30 30.12
N PRO A 186 -2.37 0.68 31.31
CA PRO A 186 -1.19 -0.15 31.57
C PRO A 186 -1.10 -1.36 30.64
N THR A 187 -2.23 -2.03 30.39
CA THR A 187 -2.30 -3.20 29.49
C THR A 187 -2.07 -2.80 28.04
N ILE A 188 -2.67 -1.69 27.60
CA ILE A 188 -2.52 -1.19 26.23
C ILE A 188 -1.06 -0.80 25.97
N ARG A 189 -0.42 -0.04 26.87
CA ARG A 189 1.01 0.33 26.74
C ARG A 189 1.93 -0.90 26.67
N LYS A 190 1.65 -1.92 27.48
CA LYS A 190 2.41 -3.17 27.46
C LYS A 190 2.30 -3.86 26.09
N LEU A 191 1.08 -4.05 25.59
CA LEU A 191 0.84 -4.70 24.29
C LEU A 191 1.42 -3.88 23.14
N ALA A 192 1.25 -2.55 23.17
CA ALA A 192 1.83 -1.66 22.17
C ALA A 192 3.36 -1.77 22.12
N GLY A 193 4.02 -1.78 23.29
CA GLY A 193 5.48 -1.96 23.36
C GLY A 193 5.96 -3.35 22.92
N GLU A 194 5.17 -4.41 23.12
CA GLU A 194 5.47 -5.75 22.60
C GLU A 194 5.36 -5.80 21.06
N ILE A 195 4.34 -5.16 20.48
CA ILE A 195 4.18 -5.04 19.02
C ILE A 195 5.32 -4.23 18.42
N ASP A 196 5.62 -3.06 19.01
CA ASP A 196 6.64 -2.14 18.53
C ASP A 196 8.03 -2.79 18.51
N ARG A 197 8.40 -3.51 19.58
CA ARG A 197 9.65 -4.29 19.62
C ARG A 197 9.72 -5.41 18.58
N THR A 198 8.58 -5.92 18.12
CA THR A 198 8.54 -6.98 17.10
C THR A 198 8.62 -6.41 15.68
N MET A 199 8.04 -5.23 15.47
CA MET A 199 7.96 -4.58 14.15
C MET A 199 9.19 -3.73 13.83
N ALA A 200 9.77 -3.06 14.83
CA ALA A 200 10.94 -2.17 14.70
C ALA A 200 12.25 -2.80 15.23
N GLY A 201 12.22 -4.08 15.62
CA GLY A 201 13.33 -4.86 16.17
C GLY A 201 14.31 -5.39 15.13
#